data_AF-A0A6M3LWA2-F1
#
_entry.id   AF-A0A6M3LWA2-F1
#
_cell.length_a   1.000
_cell.length_b   1.000
_cell.length_c   1.000
_cell.angle_alpha   90.00
_cell.angle_beta   90.00
_cell.angle_gamma   90.00
#
_symmetry.space_group_name_H-M   'P 1'
#
loop_
_entity.id
_entity.type
_entity.pdbx_description
1 polymer ?
#
loop_
_entity_poly.entity_id
_entity_poly.type
_entity_poly.pdbx_seq_one_letter_code
_entity_poly.pdbx_strand_id
1 'polypeptide(L)'
;MGLKGECTFCSTYEPHYHPERLGRIPISPIVFVYGTGDITFCSPNFMRRTLAAIDNHRPRTVKTYFFQSKNPVCFNQYLGWFKAHQDIVILLTTLETNRDTGYREISKAPLPTVRFKDFYELDYPRKVLTIEPVLDFDLDEFVEMVLKLHGQGSLEYVWFGFDSKNCGLPEPSEEKAQEFVDLLQLHGIEVRGKTLRGVETEKEVLPLNKEVFGQLIVKSIEEVIDEFGEDSHPPEELGELVFDNFLGRLGHSGYKPSGGGWWHTQWDGKKLHITAPNGTYMGSIGPDMGKLG
;
A
#
# COMPACT_ATOMS: atom_id res chain seq x y z
N MET A 1 -10.99 -14.97 -18.09
CA MET A 1 -11.88 -13.86 -17.69
C MET A 1 -13.17 -14.46 -17.15
N GLY A 2 -13.53 -14.15 -15.91
CA GLY A 2 -14.65 -14.76 -15.19
C GLY A 2 -15.91 -13.92 -15.33
N LEU A 3 -16.89 -14.35 -16.13
CA LEU A 3 -18.27 -13.87 -15.96
C LEU A 3 -18.96 -14.86 -15.02
N LYS A 4 -19.48 -14.33 -13.90
CA LYS A 4 -20.38 -15.02 -12.98
C LYS A 4 -21.71 -15.23 -13.71
N GLY A 5 -22.18 -16.47 -13.84
CA GLY A 5 -23.56 -16.71 -14.28
C GLY A 5 -23.87 -18.12 -14.77
N GLU A 6 -22.98 -18.74 -15.55
CA GLU A 6 -23.37 -19.94 -16.33
C GLU A 6 -22.47 -21.16 -16.14
N CYS A 7 -21.38 -21.04 -15.38
CA CYS A 7 -20.43 -22.14 -15.17
C CYS A 7 -20.43 -22.59 -13.70
N THR A 8 -20.80 -23.85 -13.45
CA THR A 8 -20.82 -24.45 -12.12
C THR A 8 -19.43 -24.44 -11.47
N PHE A 9 -18.38 -24.79 -12.21
CA PHE A 9 -17.00 -24.78 -11.70
C PHE A 9 -16.54 -23.38 -11.26
N CYS A 10 -16.95 -22.33 -11.98
CA CYS A 10 -16.69 -20.95 -11.56
C CYS A 10 -17.41 -20.60 -10.25
N SER A 11 -18.64 -21.10 -10.06
CA SER A 11 -19.40 -20.82 -8.83
C SER A 11 -18.84 -21.55 -7.60
N THR A 12 -18.20 -22.70 -7.82
CA THR A 12 -17.58 -23.52 -6.76
C THR A 12 -16.08 -23.27 -6.59
N TYR A 13 -15.50 -22.33 -7.35
CA TYR A 13 -14.07 -22.03 -7.37
C TYR A 13 -13.18 -23.24 -7.70
N GLU A 14 -13.70 -24.20 -8.47
CA GLU A 14 -12.93 -25.31 -8.98
C GLU A 14 -12.00 -24.82 -10.10
N PRO A 15 -10.68 -25.08 -10.08
CA PRO A 15 -9.78 -24.63 -11.14
C PRO A 15 -10.08 -25.28 -12.50
N HIS A 16 -10.34 -24.46 -13.53
CA HIS A 16 -10.59 -24.90 -14.90
C HIS A 16 -10.29 -23.78 -15.92
N TYR A 17 -10.35 -24.10 -17.21
CA TYR A 17 -10.10 -23.15 -18.30
C TYR A 17 -11.37 -22.77 -19.06
N HIS A 18 -11.33 -21.57 -19.64
CA HIS A 18 -12.35 -21.03 -20.53
C HIS A 18 -11.72 -20.58 -21.87
N PRO A 19 -11.29 -21.52 -22.74
CA PRO A 19 -10.69 -21.19 -24.03
C PRO A 19 -11.61 -20.32 -24.92
N GLU A 20 -12.92 -20.54 -24.85
CA GLU A 20 -13.95 -19.81 -25.58
C GLU A 20 -14.00 -18.32 -25.23
N ARG A 21 -13.52 -17.94 -24.03
CA ARG A 21 -13.50 -16.55 -23.57
C ARG A 21 -12.29 -15.76 -24.08
N LEU A 22 -11.26 -16.41 -24.64
CA LEU A 22 -10.08 -15.72 -25.18
C LEU A 22 -10.42 -14.86 -26.41
N GLY A 23 -11.46 -15.24 -27.17
CA GLY A 23 -11.94 -14.45 -28.31
C GLY A 23 -12.87 -13.29 -27.93
N ARG A 24 -13.18 -13.09 -26.64
CA ARG A 24 -14.17 -12.12 -26.15
C ARG A 24 -13.63 -11.32 -24.97
N ILE A 25 -12.61 -10.51 -25.22
CA ILE A 25 -12.07 -9.58 -24.21
C ILE A 25 -13.12 -8.49 -23.90
N PRO A 26 -13.47 -8.24 -22.62
CA PRO A 26 -14.44 -7.23 -22.20
C PRO A 26 -14.10 -5.83 -22.71
N ILE A 27 -15.14 -5.01 -22.93
CA ILE A 27 -15.00 -3.62 -23.38
C ILE A 27 -14.47 -2.69 -22.28
N SER A 28 -14.59 -3.09 -21.00
CA SER A 28 -14.11 -2.35 -19.83
C SER A 28 -12.69 -1.77 -20.02
N PRO A 29 -12.43 -0.52 -19.58
CA PRO A 29 -11.09 0.06 -19.57
C PRO A 29 -10.09 -0.77 -18.76
N ILE A 30 -10.54 -1.38 -17.64
CA ILE A 30 -9.73 -2.30 -16.85
C ILE A 30 -10.23 -3.72 -17.07
N VAL A 31 -9.31 -4.63 -17.39
CA VAL A 31 -9.58 -6.05 -17.60
C VAL A 31 -8.75 -6.87 -16.63
N PHE A 32 -9.41 -7.51 -15.66
CA PHE A 32 -8.77 -8.51 -14.80
C PHE A 32 -8.57 -9.82 -15.57
N VAL A 33 -7.32 -10.12 -15.87
CA VAL A 33 -6.93 -11.40 -16.45
C VAL A 33 -7.03 -12.45 -15.36
N TYR A 34 -7.89 -13.44 -15.60
CA TYR A 34 -8.30 -14.44 -14.59
C TYR A 34 -8.98 -13.86 -13.34
N GLY A 35 -9.84 -12.83 -13.44
CA GLY A 35 -10.42 -12.15 -12.26
C GLY A 35 -11.17 -12.97 -11.19
N THR A 36 -11.45 -14.26 -11.38
CA THR A 36 -11.97 -15.16 -10.33
C THR A 36 -11.08 -16.37 -10.07
N GLY A 37 -9.91 -16.42 -10.70
CA GLY A 37 -8.90 -17.46 -10.56
C GLY A 37 -7.53 -16.85 -10.27
N ASP A 38 -6.49 -17.66 -10.35
CA ASP A 38 -5.11 -17.24 -10.10
C ASP A 38 -4.20 -17.77 -11.20
N ILE A 39 -3.36 -16.91 -11.75
CA ILE A 39 -2.43 -17.24 -12.85
C ILE A 39 -1.51 -18.42 -12.50
N THR A 40 -1.21 -18.66 -11.21
CA THR A 40 -0.36 -19.77 -10.77
C THR A 40 -0.92 -21.14 -11.15
N PHE A 41 -2.25 -21.27 -11.28
CA PHE A 41 -2.88 -22.52 -11.72
C PHE A 41 -3.04 -22.63 -13.24
N CYS A 42 -2.61 -21.62 -13.98
CA CYS A 42 -2.67 -21.60 -15.44
C CYS A 42 -1.51 -22.40 -16.03
N SER A 43 -1.81 -23.36 -16.91
CA SER A 43 -0.75 -24.07 -17.64
C SER A 43 0.01 -23.09 -18.55
N PRO A 44 1.33 -23.25 -18.73
CA PRO A 44 2.10 -22.36 -19.61
C PRO A 44 1.57 -22.29 -21.04
N ASN A 45 1.00 -23.39 -21.55
CA ASN A 45 0.33 -23.41 -22.86
C ASN A 45 -0.89 -22.51 -22.91
N PHE A 46 -1.76 -22.54 -21.89
CA PHE A 46 -2.94 -21.70 -21.84
C PHE A 46 -2.59 -20.23 -21.57
N MET A 47 -1.55 -19.98 -20.77
CA MET A 47 -1.02 -18.63 -20.56
C MET A 47 -0.52 -18.03 -21.87
N ARG A 48 0.28 -18.77 -22.66
CA ARG A 48 0.72 -18.31 -24.00
C ARG A 48 -0.45 -17.95 -24.92
N ARG A 49 -1.53 -18.73 -24.91
CA ARG A 49 -2.75 -18.41 -25.68
C ARG A 49 -3.45 -17.16 -25.17
N THR A 50 -3.39 -16.91 -23.87
CA THR A 50 -3.93 -15.70 -23.24
C THR A 50 -3.15 -14.46 -23.64
N LEU A 51 -1.81 -14.54 -23.58
CA LEU A 51 -0.92 -13.47 -24.03
C LEU A 51 -1.12 -13.17 -25.52
N ALA A 52 -1.13 -14.20 -26.36
CA ALA A 52 -1.42 -14.04 -27.79
C ALA A 52 -2.81 -13.45 -28.05
N ALA A 53 -3.81 -13.74 -27.21
CA ALA A 53 -5.13 -13.12 -27.35
C ALA A 53 -5.09 -11.62 -27.02
N ILE A 54 -4.25 -11.19 -26.07
CA ILE A 54 -4.02 -9.77 -25.77
C ILE A 54 -3.26 -9.09 -26.90
N ASP A 55 -2.18 -9.70 -27.41
CA ASP A 55 -1.38 -9.15 -28.53
C ASP A 55 -2.23 -8.94 -29.80
N ASN A 56 -3.15 -9.87 -30.06
CA ASN A 56 -4.05 -9.80 -31.22
C ASN A 56 -5.29 -8.95 -30.97
N HIS A 57 -5.51 -8.48 -29.73
CA HIS A 57 -6.67 -7.68 -29.41
C HIS A 57 -6.48 -6.25 -29.95
N ARG A 58 -7.46 -5.78 -30.72
CA ARG A 58 -7.54 -4.38 -31.17
C ARG A 58 -8.63 -3.67 -30.38
N PRO A 59 -8.34 -3.13 -29.19
CA PRO A 59 -9.37 -2.52 -28.37
C PRO A 59 -9.84 -1.22 -29.00
N ARG A 60 -11.13 -0.88 -28.78
CA ARG A 60 -11.70 0.41 -29.22
C ARG A 60 -11.30 1.58 -28.34
N THR A 61 -10.82 1.30 -27.12
CA THR A 61 -10.38 2.26 -26.12
C THR A 61 -9.06 1.80 -25.54
N VAL A 62 -8.29 2.69 -24.92
CA VAL A 62 -7.12 2.28 -24.12
C VAL A 62 -7.58 1.32 -23.02
N LYS A 63 -6.78 0.29 -22.76
CA LYS A 63 -7.06 -0.74 -21.76
C LYS A 63 -5.86 -0.92 -20.83
N THR A 64 -6.16 -1.25 -19.59
CA THR A 64 -5.20 -1.76 -18.62
C THR A 64 -5.55 -3.19 -18.24
N TYR A 65 -4.59 -4.08 -18.37
CA TYR A 65 -4.70 -5.50 -18.04
C TYR A 65 -4.10 -5.76 -16.67
N PHE A 66 -4.93 -6.23 -15.75
CA PHE A 66 -4.53 -6.56 -14.40
C PHE A 66 -4.27 -8.05 -14.30
N PHE A 67 -3.05 -8.41 -13.95
CA PHE A 67 -2.68 -9.79 -13.64
C PHE A 67 -2.44 -9.92 -12.14
N GLN A 68 -3.29 -10.67 -11.45
CA GLN A 68 -3.22 -10.84 -10.01
C GLN A 68 -2.88 -12.28 -9.65
N SER A 69 -2.07 -12.45 -8.60
CA SER A 69 -1.77 -13.75 -8.00
C SER A 69 -1.55 -13.64 -6.50
N LYS A 70 -1.86 -14.69 -5.75
CA LYS A 70 -1.35 -14.90 -4.39
C LYS A 70 0.00 -15.63 -4.37
N ASN A 71 0.63 -15.86 -5.52
CA ASN A 71 1.94 -16.47 -5.62
C ASN A 71 2.77 -15.72 -6.68
N PRO A 72 3.20 -14.48 -6.38
CA PRO A 72 3.73 -13.54 -7.36
C PRO A 72 5.03 -14.01 -8.04
N VAL A 73 5.76 -14.97 -7.47
CA VAL A 73 6.92 -15.60 -8.14
C VAL A 73 6.57 -16.20 -9.50
N CYS A 74 5.30 -16.58 -9.74
CA CYS A 74 4.85 -17.11 -11.02
C CYS A 74 5.00 -16.11 -12.18
N PHE A 75 5.03 -14.80 -11.90
CA PHE A 75 5.19 -13.77 -12.92
C PHE A 75 6.56 -13.80 -13.60
N ASN A 76 7.60 -14.30 -12.91
CA ASN A 76 8.96 -14.40 -13.45
C ASN A 76 9.03 -15.19 -14.76
N GLN A 77 8.19 -16.23 -14.90
CA GLN A 77 8.12 -17.05 -16.11
C GLN A 77 7.73 -16.25 -17.37
N TYR A 78 7.06 -15.11 -17.20
CA TYR A 78 6.50 -14.30 -18.29
C TYR A 78 6.99 -12.85 -18.26
N LEU A 79 8.00 -12.55 -17.43
CA LEU A 79 8.44 -11.19 -17.16
C LEU A 79 8.89 -10.44 -18.43
N GLY A 80 9.52 -11.14 -19.38
CA GLY A 80 9.90 -10.55 -20.67
C GLY A 80 8.70 -10.03 -21.46
N TRP A 81 7.58 -10.78 -21.48
CA TRP A 81 6.36 -10.33 -22.14
C TRP A 81 5.69 -9.19 -21.37
N PHE A 82 5.65 -9.27 -20.03
CA PHE A 82 5.09 -8.20 -19.21
C PHE A 82 5.85 -6.88 -19.40
N LYS A 83 7.18 -6.91 -19.38
CA LYS A 83 8.01 -5.72 -19.61
C LYS A 83 7.79 -5.12 -21.01
N ALA A 84 7.60 -5.96 -22.03
CA ALA A 84 7.28 -5.50 -23.37
C ALA A 84 5.90 -4.81 -23.49
N HIS A 85 5.00 -5.02 -22.51
CA HIS A 85 3.64 -4.47 -22.46
C HIS A 85 3.38 -3.64 -21.20
N GLN A 86 4.44 -3.10 -20.58
CA GLN A 86 4.34 -2.39 -19.31
C GLN A 86 3.46 -1.13 -19.38
N ASP A 87 3.25 -0.55 -20.56
CA ASP A 87 2.35 0.58 -20.78
C ASP A 87 0.87 0.23 -20.53
N ILE A 88 0.49 -1.04 -20.70
CA ILE A 88 -0.89 -1.53 -20.56
C ILE A 88 -1.06 -2.63 -19.50
N VAL A 89 0.02 -3.11 -18.87
CA VAL A 89 -0.02 -4.19 -17.88
C VAL A 89 0.35 -3.69 -16.48
N ILE A 90 -0.49 -4.03 -15.50
CA ILE A 90 -0.17 -3.89 -14.07
C ILE A 90 -0.17 -5.28 -13.43
N LEU A 91 0.85 -5.56 -12.62
CA LEU A 91 0.93 -6.79 -11.83
C LEU A 91 0.45 -6.53 -10.41
N LEU A 92 -0.33 -7.47 -9.87
CA LEU A 92 -0.95 -7.36 -8.57
C LEU A 92 -0.62 -8.58 -7.73
N THR A 93 -0.40 -8.36 -6.44
CA THR A 93 -0.37 -9.43 -5.46
C THR A 93 -1.38 -9.16 -4.36
N THR A 94 -1.92 -10.21 -3.75
CA THR A 94 -2.71 -10.08 -2.52
C THR A 94 -1.85 -10.38 -1.31
N LEU A 95 -1.89 -9.48 -0.34
CA LEU A 95 -1.24 -9.58 0.96
C LEU A 95 -2.26 -9.17 2.02
N GLU A 96 -2.99 -10.14 2.59
CA GLU A 96 -4.12 -9.85 3.48
C GLU A 96 -3.69 -9.39 4.88
N THR A 97 -2.47 -9.73 5.30
CA THR A 97 -1.85 -9.41 6.60
C THR A 97 -0.32 -9.50 6.44
N ASN A 98 0.46 -9.05 7.42
CA ASN A 98 1.89 -9.34 7.58
C ASN A 98 2.16 -10.65 8.36
N ARG A 99 1.15 -11.26 8.98
CA ARG A 99 1.32 -12.39 9.90
C ARG A 99 1.30 -13.75 9.22
N ASP A 100 2.38 -14.51 9.39
CA ASP A 100 2.44 -15.91 8.93
C ASP A 100 1.81 -16.91 9.92
N THR A 101 1.88 -16.60 11.22
CA THR A 101 1.33 -17.44 12.29
C THR A 101 -0.19 -17.59 12.12
N GLY A 102 -0.69 -18.83 12.12
CA GLY A 102 -2.11 -19.13 11.91
C GLY A 102 -2.61 -18.98 10.47
N TYR A 103 -1.83 -18.38 9.55
CA TYR A 103 -2.29 -18.12 8.18
C TYR A 103 -2.65 -19.38 7.39
N ARG A 104 -2.01 -20.52 7.71
CA ARG A 104 -2.29 -21.83 7.07
C ARG A 104 -3.70 -22.37 7.37
N GLU A 105 -4.34 -21.89 8.42
CA GLU A 105 -5.73 -22.24 8.75
C GLU A 105 -6.72 -21.49 7.86
N ILE A 106 -6.31 -20.34 7.33
CA ILE A 106 -7.11 -19.45 6.48
C ILE A 106 -6.88 -19.77 5.00
N SER A 107 -5.63 -20.02 4.59
CA SER A 107 -5.24 -20.08 3.19
C SER A 107 -4.12 -21.09 2.91
N LYS A 108 -4.25 -21.78 1.76
CA LYS A 108 -3.20 -22.66 1.21
C LYS A 108 -2.19 -21.93 0.32
N ALA A 109 -2.38 -20.63 0.08
CA ALA A 109 -1.42 -19.82 -0.67
C ALA A 109 -0.05 -19.78 0.04
N PRO A 110 1.03 -19.37 -0.64
CA PRO A 110 2.27 -19.03 0.03
C PRO A 110 2.05 -18.06 1.19
N LEU A 111 2.92 -18.14 2.19
CA LEU A 111 2.83 -17.30 3.39
C LEU A 111 2.90 -15.80 3.02
N PRO A 112 2.20 -14.91 3.76
CA PRO A 112 2.28 -13.47 3.55
C PRO A 112 3.70 -12.92 3.37
N THR A 113 4.63 -13.25 4.26
CA THR A 113 6.00 -12.75 4.18
C THR A 113 6.72 -13.21 2.91
N VAL A 114 6.47 -14.46 2.48
CA VAL A 114 7.01 -15.03 1.23
C VAL A 114 6.44 -14.29 0.02
N ARG A 115 5.12 -14.05 0.00
CA ARG A 115 4.45 -13.30 -1.09
C ARG A 115 4.97 -11.87 -1.18
N PHE A 116 5.15 -11.21 -0.04
CA PHE A 116 5.74 -9.88 0.01
C PHE A 116 7.14 -9.88 -0.59
N LYS A 117 8.02 -10.79 -0.12
CA LYS A 117 9.38 -10.91 -0.61
C LYS A 117 9.41 -11.13 -2.13
N ASP A 118 8.68 -12.12 -2.62
CA ASP A 118 8.62 -12.47 -4.04
C ASP A 118 8.11 -11.29 -4.89
N PHE A 119 7.14 -10.51 -4.38
CA PHE A 119 6.61 -9.34 -5.09
C PHE A 119 7.54 -8.13 -5.01
N TYR A 120 8.24 -7.95 -3.90
CA TYR A 120 9.25 -6.91 -3.71
C TYR A 120 10.44 -7.14 -4.63
N GLU A 121 10.94 -8.38 -4.72
CA GLU A 121 12.07 -8.77 -5.58
C GLU A 121 11.71 -8.83 -7.08
N LEU A 122 10.41 -8.83 -7.42
CA LEU A 122 9.96 -8.81 -8.80
C LEU A 122 10.36 -7.51 -9.50
N ASP A 123 11.27 -7.60 -10.48
CA ASP A 123 11.71 -6.48 -11.29
C ASP A 123 10.65 -6.10 -12.34
N TYR A 124 9.62 -5.37 -11.88
CA TYR A 124 8.53 -4.87 -12.70
C TYR A 124 8.09 -3.47 -12.23
N PRO A 125 7.93 -2.49 -13.14
CA PRO A 125 7.79 -1.08 -12.73
C PRO A 125 6.37 -0.66 -12.36
N ARG A 126 5.36 -1.51 -12.55
CA ARG A 126 3.95 -1.14 -12.31
C ARG A 126 3.23 -2.19 -11.49
N LYS A 127 3.18 -1.95 -10.20
CA LYS A 127 2.66 -2.87 -9.19
C LYS A 127 1.47 -2.24 -8.47
N VAL A 128 0.49 -3.06 -8.13
CA VAL A 128 -0.57 -2.70 -7.18
C VAL A 128 -0.60 -3.76 -6.08
N LEU A 129 -0.60 -3.32 -4.84
CA LEU A 129 -0.78 -4.20 -3.70
C LEU A 129 -2.26 -4.30 -3.38
N THR A 130 -2.79 -5.52 -3.26
CA THR A 130 -4.17 -5.75 -2.83
C THR A 130 -4.19 -6.30 -1.40
N ILE A 131 -4.94 -5.66 -0.53
CA ILE A 131 -5.20 -6.01 0.86
C ILE A 131 -6.72 -6.17 0.98
N GLU A 132 -7.26 -7.17 0.27
CA GLU A 132 -8.68 -7.51 0.28
C GLU A 132 -8.86 -9.05 0.20
N PRO A 133 -9.56 -9.67 1.17
CA PRO A 133 -9.96 -9.06 2.43
C PRO A 133 -8.74 -8.73 3.30
N VAL A 134 -8.80 -7.63 4.05
CA VAL A 134 -7.83 -7.35 5.12
C VAL A 134 -8.08 -8.29 6.30
N LEU A 135 -7.04 -8.94 6.78
CA LEU A 135 -7.00 -9.71 8.01
C LEU A 135 -6.27 -8.91 9.08
N ASP A 136 -6.47 -9.21 10.37
CA ASP A 136 -5.76 -8.54 11.45
C ASP A 136 -4.23 -8.70 11.27
N PHE A 137 -3.52 -7.60 11.52
CA PHE A 137 -2.11 -7.41 11.15
C PHE A 137 -1.36 -6.66 12.24
N ASP A 138 -0.04 -6.60 12.21
CA ASP A 138 0.74 -5.74 13.11
C ASP A 138 0.99 -4.42 12.40
N LEU A 139 0.45 -3.32 12.95
CA LEU A 139 0.30 -2.05 12.24
C LEU A 139 1.63 -1.51 11.73
N ASP A 140 2.60 -1.32 12.63
CA ASP A 140 3.90 -0.72 12.29
C ASP A 140 4.66 -1.57 11.25
N GLU A 141 4.72 -2.89 11.45
CA GLU A 141 5.39 -3.81 10.51
C GLU A 141 4.72 -3.81 9.13
N PHE A 142 3.38 -3.81 9.11
CA PHE A 142 2.66 -3.89 7.85
C PHE A 142 2.78 -2.59 7.06
N VAL A 143 2.74 -1.43 7.74
CA VAL A 143 3.05 -0.14 7.12
C VAL A 143 4.46 -0.14 6.55
N GLU A 144 5.47 -0.56 7.33
CA GLU A 144 6.87 -0.61 6.88
C GLU A 144 7.04 -1.47 5.61
N MET A 145 6.35 -2.60 5.52
CA MET A 145 6.33 -3.43 4.31
C MET A 145 5.81 -2.66 3.10
N VAL A 146 4.68 -1.97 3.22
CA VAL A 146 4.12 -1.18 2.11
C VAL A 146 5.03 -0.01 1.73
N LEU A 147 5.61 0.68 2.71
CA LEU A 147 6.58 1.77 2.47
C LEU A 147 7.82 1.27 1.74
N LYS A 148 8.34 0.08 2.08
CA LYS A 148 9.45 -0.55 1.34
C LYS A 148 9.10 -0.77 -0.13
N LEU A 149 7.90 -1.28 -0.44
CA LEU A 149 7.43 -1.42 -1.82
C LEU A 149 7.28 -0.07 -2.52
N HIS A 150 6.71 0.93 -1.84
CA HIS A 150 6.55 2.27 -2.37
C HIS A 150 7.89 2.94 -2.71
N GLY A 151 8.89 2.80 -1.84
CA GLY A 151 10.24 3.33 -2.04
C GLY A 151 10.97 2.78 -3.28
N GLN A 152 10.52 1.66 -3.86
CA GLN A 152 11.02 1.18 -5.15
C GLN A 152 10.54 2.02 -6.35
N GLY A 153 9.55 2.90 -6.15
CA GLY A 153 8.90 3.67 -7.22
C GLY A 153 8.01 2.84 -8.15
N SER A 154 7.76 1.57 -7.82
CA SER A 154 6.96 0.66 -8.66
C SER A 154 5.51 0.50 -8.21
N LEU A 155 5.18 0.88 -6.98
CA LEU A 155 3.83 0.78 -6.42
C LEU A 155 2.98 1.97 -6.87
N GLU A 156 1.92 1.72 -7.64
CA GLU A 156 0.99 2.77 -8.08
C GLU A 156 0.00 3.17 -6.99
N TYR A 157 -0.60 2.18 -6.32
CA TYR A 157 -1.56 2.37 -5.24
C TYR A 157 -1.77 1.07 -4.46
N VAL A 158 -2.43 1.18 -3.30
CA VAL A 158 -2.91 0.05 -2.51
C VAL A 158 -4.42 -0.09 -2.68
N TRP A 159 -4.89 -1.30 -2.97
CA TRP A 159 -6.31 -1.63 -2.94
C TRP A 159 -6.67 -2.28 -1.61
N PHE A 160 -7.50 -1.64 -0.80
CA PHE A 160 -7.83 -2.05 0.56
C PHE A 160 -9.32 -2.35 0.71
N GLY A 161 -9.67 -3.40 1.44
CA GLY A 161 -11.08 -3.72 1.69
C GLY A 161 -11.28 -4.84 2.69
N PHE A 162 -12.39 -4.78 3.42
CA PHE A 162 -12.81 -5.82 4.35
C PHE A 162 -13.40 -7.04 3.62
N ASP A 163 -13.65 -8.12 4.36
CA ASP A 163 -14.36 -9.31 3.91
C ASP A 163 -15.79 -8.97 3.48
N SER A 164 -15.93 -8.80 2.16
CA SER A 164 -17.21 -8.52 1.52
C SER A 164 -18.11 -9.75 1.38
N LYS A 165 -17.58 -10.96 1.63
CA LYS A 165 -18.33 -12.22 1.52
C LYS A 165 -18.80 -12.76 2.87
N ASN A 166 -18.46 -12.08 3.97
CA ASN A 166 -18.85 -12.44 5.32
C ASN A 166 -18.49 -13.90 5.67
N CYS A 167 -17.25 -14.27 5.34
CA CYS A 167 -16.67 -15.58 5.60
C CYS A 167 -16.20 -15.76 7.06
N GLY A 168 -16.37 -14.75 7.91
CA GLY A 168 -15.96 -14.81 9.32
C GLY A 168 -14.44 -14.79 9.51
N LEU A 169 -13.75 -14.05 8.63
CA LEU A 169 -12.30 -13.90 8.69
C LEU A 169 -11.90 -13.03 9.89
N PRO A 170 -10.70 -13.25 10.48
CA PRO A 170 -10.19 -12.40 11.55
C PRO A 170 -9.78 -11.04 10.99
N GLU A 171 -10.69 -10.08 10.97
CA GLU A 171 -10.47 -8.70 10.50
C GLU A 171 -9.90 -7.81 11.62
N PRO A 172 -9.16 -6.73 11.28
CA PRO A 172 -8.79 -5.70 12.26
C PRO A 172 -10.03 -4.88 12.68
N SER A 173 -9.90 -4.07 13.74
CA SER A 173 -10.91 -3.05 14.03
C SER A 173 -10.91 -1.95 12.96
N GLU A 174 -12.02 -1.22 12.82
CA GLU A 174 -12.13 -0.10 11.88
C GLU A 174 -11.13 1.01 12.22
N GLU A 175 -10.88 1.28 13.50
CA GLU A 175 -9.91 2.28 13.95
C GLU A 175 -8.49 1.92 13.50
N LYS A 176 -8.08 0.66 13.69
CA LYS A 176 -6.77 0.18 13.26
C LYS A 176 -6.61 0.18 11.73
N ALA A 177 -7.69 -0.14 11.02
CA ALA A 177 -7.71 -0.04 9.56
C ALA A 177 -7.62 1.41 9.09
N GLN A 178 -8.29 2.35 9.76
CA GLN A 178 -8.19 3.78 9.47
C GLN A 178 -6.77 4.29 9.73
N GLU A 179 -6.17 3.92 10.85
CA GLU A 179 -4.79 4.31 11.20
C GLU A 179 -3.80 3.81 10.14
N PHE A 180 -3.95 2.57 9.67
CA PHE A 180 -3.15 2.04 8.57
C PHE A 180 -3.32 2.88 7.29
N VAL A 181 -4.55 3.19 6.88
CA VAL A 181 -4.81 4.01 5.68
C VAL A 181 -4.25 5.43 5.82
N ASP A 182 -4.45 6.07 6.97
CA ASP A 182 -3.93 7.42 7.25
C ASP A 182 -2.39 7.44 7.15
N LEU A 183 -1.71 6.43 7.71
CA LEU A 183 -0.25 6.31 7.62
C LEU A 183 0.26 6.10 6.19
N LEU A 184 -0.45 5.34 5.35
CA LEU A 184 -0.09 5.19 3.94
C LEU A 184 -0.27 6.50 3.17
N GLN A 185 -1.40 7.17 3.36
CA GLN A 185 -1.70 8.45 2.68
C GLN A 185 -0.74 9.56 3.07
N LEU A 186 -0.31 9.59 4.34
CA LEU A 186 0.70 10.52 4.83
C LEU A 186 2.01 10.42 4.03
N HIS A 187 2.36 9.22 3.57
CA HIS A 187 3.54 8.95 2.73
C HIS A 187 3.25 9.10 1.23
N GLY A 188 2.13 9.71 0.85
CA GLY A 188 1.74 9.92 -0.54
C GLY A 188 1.28 8.65 -1.26
N ILE A 189 0.98 7.58 -0.54
CA ILE A 189 0.48 6.34 -1.13
C ILE A 189 -1.02 6.45 -1.31
N GLU A 190 -1.47 6.40 -2.56
CA GLU A 190 -2.90 6.34 -2.85
C GLU A 190 -3.49 5.01 -2.34
N VAL A 191 -4.56 5.11 -1.55
CA VAL A 191 -5.35 3.96 -1.11
C VAL A 191 -6.71 4.03 -1.81
N ARG A 192 -7.06 2.97 -2.54
CA ARG A 192 -8.37 2.77 -3.16
C ARG A 192 -9.05 1.62 -2.45
N GLY A 193 -10.38 1.55 -2.48
CA GLY A 193 -11.03 0.42 -1.86
C GLY A 193 -12.47 0.21 -2.25
N LYS A 194 -12.95 -0.97 -1.87
CA LYS A 194 -14.36 -1.35 -1.93
C LYS A 194 -14.74 -1.92 -0.58
N THR A 195 -15.90 -1.51 -0.07
CA THR A 195 -16.38 -1.93 1.26
C THR A 195 -15.40 -1.52 2.37
N LEU A 196 -15.30 -0.21 2.60
CA LEU A 196 -14.40 0.39 3.59
C LEU A 196 -15.01 0.52 4.98
N ARG A 197 -16.31 0.24 5.15
CA ARG A 197 -17.04 0.24 6.44
C ARG A 197 -16.82 1.50 7.30
N GLY A 198 -16.60 2.66 6.69
CA GLY A 198 -16.34 3.91 7.41
C GLY A 198 -14.87 4.35 7.38
N VAL A 199 -13.96 3.50 6.91
CA VAL A 199 -12.58 3.89 6.60
C VAL A 199 -12.58 4.87 5.42
N GLU A 200 -12.03 6.05 5.64
CA GLU A 200 -11.95 7.12 4.64
C GLU A 200 -10.65 7.01 3.85
N THR A 201 -10.75 7.04 2.51
CA THR A 201 -9.62 6.94 1.56
C THR A 201 -9.34 8.25 0.81
N GLU A 202 -10.16 9.27 1.05
CA GLU A 202 -9.98 10.61 0.53
C GLU A 202 -10.08 11.57 1.72
N LYS A 203 -8.95 11.95 2.27
CA LYS A 203 -8.82 13.30 2.78
C LYS A 203 -8.18 14.07 1.63
N GLU A 204 -8.71 15.25 1.27
CA GLU A 204 -7.81 16.29 0.79
C GLU A 204 -6.58 16.24 1.71
N VAL A 205 -5.37 16.48 1.20
CA VAL A 205 -4.23 16.76 2.09
C VAL A 205 -4.57 18.07 2.81
N LEU A 206 -5.50 17.99 3.75
CA LEU A 206 -5.77 18.94 4.78
C LEU A 206 -4.44 19.02 5.51
N PRO A 207 -3.98 20.23 5.83
CA PRO A 207 -2.77 20.39 6.64
C PRO A 207 -2.88 19.40 7.79
N LEU A 208 -1.88 18.52 7.89
CA LEU A 208 -1.73 17.46 8.90
C LEU A 208 -2.65 17.74 10.08
N ASN A 209 -3.74 16.96 10.22
CA ASN A 209 -4.69 17.22 11.29
C ASN A 209 -3.90 17.27 12.62
N LYS A 210 -4.25 18.20 13.52
CA LYS A 210 -3.45 18.47 14.73
C LYS A 210 -3.21 17.22 15.59
N GLU A 211 -4.11 16.24 15.53
CA GLU A 211 -4.05 15.00 16.29
C GLU A 211 -3.02 14.03 15.69
N VAL A 212 -3.04 13.82 14.37
CA VAL A 212 -2.06 13.00 13.64
C VAL A 212 -0.67 13.64 13.68
N PHE A 213 -0.58 14.96 13.51
CA PHE A 213 0.66 15.72 13.71
C PHE A 213 1.21 15.52 15.12
N GLY A 214 0.33 15.57 16.11
CA GLY A 214 0.66 15.34 17.50
C GLY A 214 1.21 13.94 17.75
N GLN A 215 0.54 12.91 17.23
CA GLN A 215 0.97 11.51 17.38
C GLN A 215 2.35 11.26 16.75
N LEU A 216 2.59 11.77 15.54
CA LEU A 216 3.87 11.62 14.84
C LEU A 216 5.01 12.34 15.57
N ILE A 217 4.75 13.53 16.09
CA ILE A 217 5.74 14.28 16.87
C ILE A 217 6.04 13.57 18.19
N VAL A 218 5.03 13.09 18.91
CA VAL A 218 5.24 12.33 20.15
C VAL A 218 6.07 11.08 19.89
N LYS A 219 5.76 10.31 18.83
CA LYS A 219 6.54 9.12 18.47
C LYS A 219 7.99 9.47 18.08
N SER A 220 8.19 10.61 17.42
CA SER A 220 9.54 11.12 17.08
C SER A 220 10.33 11.56 18.33
N ILE A 221 9.65 12.14 19.31
CA ILE A 221 10.24 12.51 20.61
C ILE A 221 10.66 11.25 21.37
N GLU A 222 9.75 10.27 21.51
CA GLU A 222 10.00 9.02 22.24
C GLU A 222 11.21 8.27 21.68
N GLU A 223 11.31 8.13 20.36
CA GLU A 223 12.45 7.44 19.73
C GLU A 223 13.78 8.18 19.89
N VAL A 224 13.79 9.50 19.77
CA VAL A 224 15.03 10.28 19.98
C VAL A 224 15.47 10.21 21.45
N ILE A 225 14.52 10.22 22.39
CA ILE A 225 14.83 10.02 23.81
C ILE A 225 15.35 8.60 24.07
N ASP A 226 14.74 7.58 23.49
CA ASP A 226 15.20 6.19 23.64
C ASP A 226 16.59 5.97 23.04
N GLU A 227 16.90 6.63 21.91
CA GLU A 227 18.19 6.49 21.22
C GLU A 227 19.32 7.26 21.91
N PHE A 228 19.07 8.49 22.35
CA PHE A 228 20.11 9.38 22.85
C PHE A 228 20.07 9.59 24.37
N GLY A 229 18.90 9.48 25.01
CA GLY A 229 18.67 9.79 26.42
C GLY A 229 18.37 11.27 26.65
N GLU A 230 17.46 11.59 27.59
CA GLU A 230 16.93 12.95 27.82
C GLU A 230 18.00 14.02 28.09
N ASP A 231 19.09 13.67 28.77
CA ASP A 231 20.14 14.61 29.21
C ASP A 231 21.40 14.60 28.31
N SER A 232 21.36 13.87 27.20
CA SER A 232 22.57 13.59 26.41
C SER A 232 23.00 14.75 25.51
N HIS A 233 22.08 15.63 25.14
CA HIS A 233 22.31 16.74 24.21
C HIS A 233 21.70 18.04 24.74
N PRO A 234 22.20 19.21 24.31
CA PRO A 234 21.51 20.48 24.50
C PRO A 234 20.08 20.42 23.93
N PRO A 235 19.08 21.08 24.55
CA PRO A 235 17.69 21.04 24.10
C PRO A 235 17.47 21.46 22.64
N GLU A 236 18.34 22.35 22.12
CA GLU A 236 18.29 22.80 20.73
C GLU A 236 18.66 21.69 19.74
N GLU A 237 19.68 20.88 20.06
CA GLU A 237 20.12 19.74 19.23
C GLU A 237 19.12 18.58 19.29
N LEU A 238 18.52 18.32 20.46
CA LEU A 238 17.41 17.39 20.61
C LEU A 238 16.20 17.81 19.77
N GLY A 239 15.88 19.10 19.74
CA GLY A 239 14.80 19.64 18.92
C GLY A 239 15.03 19.42 17.42
N GLU A 240 16.27 19.57 16.94
CA GLU A 240 16.63 19.29 15.54
C GLU A 240 16.51 17.79 15.22
N LEU A 241 16.98 16.90 16.11
CA LEU A 241 16.86 15.45 15.93
C LEU A 241 15.40 14.98 15.89
N VAL A 242 14.55 15.50 16.77
CA VAL A 242 13.09 15.22 16.76
C VAL A 242 12.47 15.72 15.46
N PHE A 243 12.84 16.90 15.00
CA PHE A 243 12.31 17.47 13.77
C PHE A 243 12.77 16.70 12.52
N ASP A 244 14.03 16.27 12.47
CA ASP A 244 14.56 15.45 11.38
C ASP A 244 13.95 14.04 11.36
N ASN A 245 13.76 13.41 12.53
CA ASN A 245 13.03 12.15 12.67
C ASN A 245 11.57 12.33 12.18
N PHE A 246 10.90 13.39 12.63
CA PHE A 246 9.55 13.75 12.20
C PHE A 246 9.46 13.96 10.68
N LEU A 247 10.38 14.71 10.08
CA LEU A 247 10.44 14.90 8.63
C LEU A 247 10.73 13.60 7.89
N GLY A 248 11.59 12.74 8.45
CA GLY A 248 11.83 11.40 7.93
C GLY A 248 10.55 10.56 7.85
N ARG A 249 9.69 10.64 8.87
CA ARG A 249 8.38 9.98 8.90
C ARG A 249 7.35 10.57 7.93
N LEU A 250 7.58 11.79 7.46
CA LEU A 250 6.79 12.36 6.37
C LEU A 250 7.36 11.98 4.99
N GLY A 251 8.36 11.08 4.93
CA GLY A 251 9.03 10.71 3.69
C GLY A 251 9.98 11.79 3.16
N HIS A 252 10.39 12.74 3.99
CA HIS A 252 11.25 13.87 3.62
C HIS A 252 12.70 13.74 4.13
N SER A 253 13.16 12.55 4.51
CA SER A 253 14.56 12.36 4.94
C SER A 253 15.54 12.74 3.82
N GLY A 254 16.46 13.67 4.12
CA GLY A 254 17.44 14.15 3.15
C GLY A 254 16.92 15.13 2.07
N TYR A 255 15.68 15.62 2.18
CA TYR A 255 15.16 16.60 1.24
C TYR A 255 15.71 18.01 1.54
N LYS A 256 16.67 18.48 0.74
CA LYS A 256 16.97 19.91 0.60
C LYS A 256 16.16 20.46 -0.58
N PRO A 257 15.04 21.20 -0.37
CA PRO A 257 14.30 21.77 -1.48
C PRO A 257 15.12 22.89 -2.11
N SER A 258 15.48 22.72 -3.37
CA SER A 258 15.83 23.85 -4.22
C SER A 258 14.56 24.65 -4.54
N GLY A 259 14.28 25.66 -3.72
CA GLY A 259 13.33 26.73 -4.02
C GLY A 259 11.88 26.51 -3.56
N GLY A 260 11.52 27.13 -2.42
CA GLY A 260 10.15 27.58 -2.15
C GLY A 260 9.43 26.93 -0.97
N GLY A 261 9.41 27.63 0.17
CA GLY A 261 8.42 27.50 1.25
C GLY A 261 8.88 26.69 2.47
N TRP A 262 9.52 27.36 3.43
CA TRP A 262 9.97 26.76 4.69
C TRP A 262 8.83 26.57 5.68
N TRP A 263 8.80 25.44 6.41
CA TRP A 263 8.20 25.46 7.74
C TRP A 263 9.14 26.24 8.65
N HIS A 264 8.64 27.28 9.32
CA HIS A 264 9.42 28.12 10.21
C HIS A 264 9.37 27.55 11.62
N THR A 265 10.53 27.18 12.15
CA THR A 265 10.68 26.83 13.56
C THR A 265 11.31 27.98 14.33
N GLN A 266 10.80 28.26 15.53
CA GLN A 266 11.35 29.29 16.41
C GLN A 266 11.41 28.78 17.84
N TRP A 267 12.60 28.74 18.43
CA TRP A 267 12.77 28.47 19.86
C TRP A 267 12.68 29.78 20.65
N ASP A 268 11.82 29.84 21.67
CA ASP A 268 11.64 31.03 22.51
C ASP A 268 12.37 30.94 23.87
N GLY A 269 13.20 29.90 24.06
CA GLY A 269 13.83 29.58 25.34
C GLY A 269 13.01 28.66 26.24
N LYS A 270 11.77 28.32 25.86
CA LYS A 270 10.90 27.36 26.57
C LYS A 270 10.19 26.40 25.62
N LYS A 271 9.84 26.81 24.41
CA LYS A 271 9.13 25.98 23.44
C LYS A 271 9.65 26.19 22.02
N LEU A 272 9.59 25.13 21.22
CA LEU A 272 9.85 25.10 19.80
C LEU A 272 8.52 25.32 19.08
N HIS A 273 8.34 26.51 18.53
CA HIS A 273 7.18 26.90 17.74
C HIS A 273 7.32 26.41 16.31
N ILE A 274 6.26 25.85 15.72
CA ILE A 274 6.24 25.36 14.34
C ILE A 274 5.18 26.14 13.56
N THR A 275 5.58 26.70 12.42
CA THR A 275 4.71 27.49 11.53
C THR A 275 4.85 26.97 10.10
N ALA A 276 3.74 26.75 9.41
CA ALA A 276 3.73 26.30 8.03
C ALA A 276 4.24 27.37 7.05
N PRO A 277 4.61 27.00 5.80
CA PRO A 277 5.13 27.93 4.79
C PRO A 277 4.20 29.10 4.42
N ASN A 278 2.91 28.94 4.64
CA ASN A 278 1.90 29.97 4.44
C ASN A 278 1.74 30.91 5.67
N GLY A 279 2.58 30.77 6.69
CA GLY A 279 2.51 31.54 7.93
C GLY A 279 1.52 31.01 8.97
N THR A 280 0.90 29.85 8.76
CA THR A 280 -0.06 29.27 9.72
C THR A 280 0.69 28.65 10.90
N TYR A 281 0.36 29.06 12.13
CA TYR A 281 0.94 28.46 13.33
C TYR A 281 0.36 27.06 13.59
N MET A 282 1.23 26.07 13.75
CA MET A 282 0.88 24.66 13.79
C MET A 282 0.92 24.09 15.21
N GLY A 283 1.77 24.65 16.08
CA GLY A 283 1.85 24.27 17.49
C GLY A 283 3.21 24.60 18.10
N SER A 284 3.40 24.23 19.37
CA SER A 284 4.70 24.35 20.04
C SER A 284 5.01 23.16 20.93
N ILE A 285 6.28 22.77 20.99
CA ILE A 285 6.80 21.67 21.82
C ILE A 285 7.66 22.25 22.94
N GLY A 286 7.39 21.95 24.21
CA GLY A 286 8.20 22.42 25.35
C GLY A 286 8.66 21.27 26.26
N PRO A 287 9.55 21.52 27.23
CA PRO A 287 10.18 20.52 28.08
C PRO A 287 9.19 19.75 28.98
N ASP A 288 7.99 20.28 29.21
CA ASP A 288 6.86 19.50 29.74
C ASP A 288 6.20 18.69 28.59
N MET A 289 6.98 17.77 28.01
CA MET A 289 6.71 17.02 26.78
C MET A 289 5.49 16.09 26.88
N GLY A 290 4.29 16.67 26.84
CA GLY A 290 3.05 15.88 26.84
C GLY A 290 1.75 16.65 26.57
N LYS A 291 1.80 17.96 26.32
CA LYS A 291 0.59 18.74 25.99
C LYS A 291 0.85 19.67 24.82
N LEU A 292 0.36 19.27 23.64
CA LEU A 292 0.09 20.19 22.53
C LEU A 292 -0.86 21.27 23.06
N GLY A 293 -0.40 22.52 23.06
CA GLY A 293 -1.19 23.70 23.38
C GLY A 293 -1.72 24.37 22.12
#